data_AF-A0A1M5IG75-F1
#
_entry.id   AF-A0A1M5IG75-F1
#
_cell.length_a   1.000
_cell.length_b   1.000
_cell.length_c   1.000
_cell.angle_alpha   90.00
_cell.angle_beta   90.00
_cell.angle_gamma   90.00
#
_symmetry.space_group_name_H-M   'P 1'
#
loop_
_entity.id
_entity.type
_entity.pdbx_description
1 polymer ?
#
loop_
_entity_poly.entity_id
_entity_poly.type
_entity_poly.pdbx_seq_one_letter_code
_entity_poly.pdbx_strand_id
1 'polypeptide(L)'
;MKTLKKVNIEPVFVESIPEELEENKIYISDKYKTASHLCLCGCKTKTITPLSGGVFWDLIKHTDGKITLIGSVGNYSFPCKSHYVINNNVANFI
;
A
#
# COMPACT_ATOMS: atom_id res chain seq x y z
N MET A 1 5.44 9.29 16.80
CA MET A 1 4.54 9.97 15.85
C MET A 1 3.10 9.75 16.28
N LYS A 2 2.26 10.80 16.27
CA LYS A 2 0.81 10.66 16.47
C LYS A 2 0.18 10.17 15.16
N THR A 3 -0.55 9.07 15.20
CA THR A 3 -1.33 8.61 14.03
C THR A 3 -2.54 9.51 13.85
N LEU A 4 -2.66 10.16 12.68
CA LEU A 4 -3.73 11.12 12.39
C LEU A 4 -5.04 10.44 11.95
N LYS A 5 -4.92 9.37 11.17
CA LYS A 5 -6.04 8.61 10.59
C LYS A 5 -5.61 7.16 10.41
N LYS A 6 -6.57 6.24 10.52
CA LYS A 6 -6.39 4.82 10.19
C LYS A 6 -7.36 4.41 9.09
N VAL A 7 -6.88 3.60 8.16
CA VAL A 7 -7.69 3.02 7.08
C VAL A 7 -7.38 1.53 7.01
N ASN A 8 -8.41 0.69 7.13
CA ASN A 8 -8.26 -0.75 6.90
C ASN A 8 -8.16 -1.00 5.40
N ILE A 9 -7.31 -1.94 5.02
CA ILE A 9 -7.12 -2.35 3.65
C ILE A 9 -7.29 -3.86 3.48
N GLU A 10 -7.61 -4.26 2.25
CA GLU A 10 -7.69 -5.66 1.85
C GLU A 10 -6.55 -6.00 0.88
N PRO A 11 -5.70 -6.99 1.19
CA PRO A 11 -4.70 -7.46 0.25
C PRO A 11 -5.33 -8.36 -0.81
N VAL A 12 -5.06 -8.05 -2.08
CA VAL A 12 -5.51 -8.84 -3.23
C VAL A 12 -4.28 -9.33 -3.99
N PHE A 13 -4.05 -10.64 -3.96
CA PHE A 13 -2.94 -11.25 -4.69
C PHE A 13 -3.35 -11.53 -6.13
N VAL A 14 -2.57 -11.00 -7.07
CA VAL A 14 -2.85 -11.09 -8.51
C VAL A 14 -1.58 -11.41 -9.27
N GLU A 15 -1.69 -12.07 -10.42
CA GLU A 15 -0.53 -12.27 -11.29
C GLU A 15 -0.06 -10.95 -11.91
N SER A 16 -0.99 -10.14 -12.43
CA SER A 16 -0.78 -8.81 -12.98
C SER A 16 -1.72 -7.80 -12.33
N ILE A 17 -1.27 -6.56 -12.19
CA ILE A 17 -2.08 -5.48 -11.61
C ILE A 17 -3.19 -5.13 -12.62
N PRO A 18 -4.48 -5.14 -12.21
CA PRO A 18 -5.58 -4.78 -13.10
C PRO A 18 -5.53 -3.29 -13.49
N GLU A 19 -6.23 -2.93 -14.57
CA GLU A 19 -6.34 -1.53 -15.01
C GLU A 19 -7.16 -0.70 -14.01
N GLU A 20 -8.27 -1.26 -13.55
CA GLU A 20 -9.14 -0.67 -12.55
C GLU A 20 -8.75 -1.14 -11.15
N LEU A 21 -8.54 -0.19 -10.24
CA LEU A 21 -8.20 -0.44 -8.85
C LEU A 21 -9.34 0.02 -7.94
N GLU A 22 -9.65 -0.75 -6.92
CA GLU A 22 -10.66 -0.40 -5.93
C GLU A 22 -10.08 0.34 -4.73
N GLU A 23 -10.90 1.16 -4.07
CA GLU A 23 -10.52 1.85 -2.84
C GLU A 23 -10.29 0.84 -1.71
N ASN A 24 -9.33 1.15 -0.83
CA ASN A 24 -8.96 0.29 0.30
C ASN A 24 -8.49 -1.12 -0.08
N LYS A 25 -8.17 -1.38 -1.35
CA LYS A 25 -7.51 -2.62 -1.78
C LYS A 25 -6.07 -2.37 -2.17
N ILE A 26 -5.19 -3.29 -1.80
CA ILE A 26 -3.80 -3.31 -2.27
C ILE A 26 -3.58 -4.54 -3.12
N TYR A 27 -3.32 -4.32 -4.41
CA TYR A 27 -3.07 -5.37 -5.37
C TYR A 27 -1.59 -5.68 -5.35
N ILE A 28 -1.25 -6.94 -5.11
CA ILE A 28 0.12 -7.41 -4.92
C ILE A 28 0.41 -8.45 -6.00
N SER A 29 1.45 -8.20 -6.80
CA SER A 29 1.99 -9.16 -7.74
C SER A 29 3.36 -9.66 -7.27
N ASP A 30 3.39 -10.93 -6.85
CA ASP A 30 4.64 -11.61 -6.52
C ASP A 30 5.51 -11.86 -7.76
N LYS A 31 4.89 -12.01 -8.94
CA LYS A 31 5.55 -12.24 -10.24
C LYS A 31 6.34 -11.02 -10.69
N TYR A 32 5.72 -9.84 -10.63
CA TYR A 32 6.33 -8.57 -11.05
C TYR A 32 6.98 -7.81 -9.88
N LYS A 33 6.98 -8.38 -8.67
CA LYS A 33 7.54 -7.77 -7.46
C LYS A 33 7.06 -6.34 -7.28
N THR A 34 5.75 -6.13 -7.33
CA THR A 34 5.14 -4.81 -7.20
C THR A 34 3.81 -4.89 -6.47
N ALA A 35 3.47 -3.81 -5.79
CA ALA A 35 2.14 -3.58 -5.28
C ALA A 35 1.59 -2.24 -5.81
N SER A 36 0.29 -2.16 -5.96
CA SER A 36 -0.40 -0.97 -6.44
C SER A 36 -1.75 -0.83 -5.76
N HIS A 37 -2.13 0.40 -5.48
CA HIS A 37 -3.40 0.74 -4.84
C HIS A 37 -3.82 2.15 -5.18
N LEU A 38 -5.10 2.45 -5.01
CA LEU A 38 -5.54 3.84 -4.96
C LEU A 38 -5.09 4.45 -3.63
N CYS A 39 -4.63 5.70 -3.69
CA CYS A 39 -4.16 6.43 -2.51
C CYS A 39 -5.19 6.34 -1.38
N LEU A 40 -4.75 5.81 -0.23
CA LEU A 40 -5.62 5.48 0.90
C LEU A 40 -6.22 6.71 1.60
N CYS A 41 -5.88 7.92 1.16
CA CYS A 41 -6.52 9.13 1.63
C CYS A 41 -7.94 9.29 1.06
N GLY A 42 -8.23 8.67 -0.09
CA GLY A 42 -9.48 8.79 -0.85
C GLY A 42 -9.40 9.68 -2.11
N CYS A 43 -8.21 10.19 -2.48
CA CYS A 43 -8.06 11.04 -3.67
C CYS A 43 -8.03 10.26 -5.00
N LYS A 44 -8.13 8.92 -4.95
CA LYS A 44 -8.19 8.02 -6.12
C LYS A 44 -6.98 8.09 -7.06
N THR A 45 -5.88 8.68 -6.64
CA THR A 45 -4.62 8.66 -7.40
C THR A 45 -3.92 7.32 -7.21
N LYS A 46 -3.41 6.71 -8.29
CA LYS A 46 -2.71 5.43 -8.24
C LYS A 46 -1.33 5.58 -7.58
N THR A 47 -1.10 4.81 -6.54
CA THR A 47 0.21 4.63 -5.89
C THR A 47 0.80 3.30 -6.34
N ILE A 48 2.10 3.29 -6.60
CA ILE A 48 2.87 2.10 -6.97
C ILE A 48 3.99 1.95 -5.94
N THR A 49 4.14 0.75 -5.39
CA THR A 49 5.19 0.40 -4.43
C THR A 49 5.95 -0.81 -4.97
N PRO A 50 7.14 -0.61 -5.56
CA PRO A 50 7.99 -1.69 -6.03
C PRO A 50 8.45 -2.56 -4.84
N LEU A 51 8.16 -3.86 -4.89
CA LEU A 51 8.52 -4.87 -3.88
C LEU A 51 9.78 -5.65 -4.30
N SER A 52 10.65 -5.03 -5.07
CA SER A 52 11.82 -5.67 -5.67
C SER A 52 12.98 -5.90 -4.69
N GLY A 53 12.78 -5.68 -3.38
CA GLY A 53 13.80 -5.87 -2.35
C GLY A 53 14.94 -4.87 -2.50
N GLY A 54 14.91 -3.79 -1.72
CA GLY A 54 15.90 -2.73 -1.75
C GLY A 54 15.77 -1.79 -0.55
N VAL A 55 16.25 -0.55 -0.67
CA VAL A 55 16.35 0.42 0.44
C VAL A 55 14.99 0.97 0.90
N PHE A 56 13.89 0.69 0.20
CA PHE A 56 12.63 1.44 0.37
C PHE A 56 11.44 0.60 0.80
N TRP A 57 11.03 -0.40 0.03
CA TRP A 57 9.80 -1.17 0.29
C TRP A 57 10.01 -2.68 0.21
N ASP A 58 9.36 -3.38 1.14
CA ASP A 58 9.28 -4.84 1.19
C ASP A 58 7.91 -5.26 1.75
N LEU A 59 7.50 -6.51 1.56
CA LEU A 59 6.20 -7.02 1.97
C LEU A 59 6.34 -8.23 2.90
N ILE A 60 5.88 -8.08 4.14
CA ILE A 60 5.72 -9.19 5.08
C ILE A 60 4.31 -9.75 4.94
N LYS A 61 4.20 -11.05 4.71
CA LYS A 61 2.94 -11.81 4.75
C LYS A 61 2.88 -12.57 6.08
N HIS A 62 1.87 -12.29 6.88
CA HIS A 62 1.67 -12.93 8.18
C HIS A 62 0.90 -14.24 8.03
N THR A 63 1.02 -15.12 9.03
CA THR A 63 0.34 -16.42 9.06
C THR A 63 -1.19 -16.31 9.16
N ASP A 64 -1.71 -15.17 9.62
CA ASP A 64 -3.15 -14.88 9.72
C ASP A 64 -3.74 -14.25 8.44
N GLY A 65 -2.97 -14.22 7.34
CA GLY A 65 -3.38 -13.68 6.05
C GLY A 65 -3.28 -12.15 5.94
N LYS A 66 -2.79 -11.45 6.98
CA LYS A 66 -2.52 -10.01 6.90
C LYS A 66 -1.18 -9.72 6.22
N ILE A 67 -1.03 -8.48 5.74
CA ILE A 67 0.22 -7.97 5.22
C ILE A 67 0.71 -6.75 6.00
N THR A 68 2.03 -6.60 6.02
CA THR A 68 2.72 -5.37 6.44
C THR A 68 3.64 -4.94 5.30
N LEU A 69 3.52 -3.67 4.88
CA LEU A 69 4.44 -3.07 3.94
C LEU A 69 5.56 -2.40 4.73
N ILE A 70 6.77 -2.91 4.60
CA ILE A 70 7.97 -2.26 5.11
C ILE A 70 8.22 -0.99 4.30
N GLY A 71 8.62 0.07 4.99
CA GLY A 71 8.76 1.41 4.42
C GLY A 71 7.52 2.27 4.66
N SER A 72 7.52 3.45 4.05
CA SER A 72 6.40 4.38 4.12
C SER A 72 6.00 4.84 2.73
N VAL A 73 4.71 5.11 2.56
CA VAL A 73 4.15 5.61 1.30
C VAL A 73 4.02 7.11 1.41
N GLY A 74 4.96 7.83 0.81
CA GLY A 74 4.98 9.29 0.74
C GLY A 74 4.48 9.79 -0.61
N ASN A 75 3.20 10.16 -0.68
CA ASN A 75 2.57 10.69 -1.89
C ASN A 75 2.70 12.23 -1.98
N TYR A 76 3.90 12.78 -1.75
CA TYR A 76 4.14 14.22 -1.68
C TYR A 76 3.94 14.95 -3.02
N SER A 77 4.07 14.23 -4.13
CA SER A 77 3.76 14.72 -5.47
C SER A 77 2.26 14.80 -5.76
N PHE A 78 1.41 14.19 -4.92
CA PHE A 78 -0.04 14.23 -5.09
C PHE A 78 -0.64 15.46 -4.41
N PRO A 79 -1.81 15.96 -4.86
CA PRO A 79 -2.49 17.07 -4.20
C PRO A 79 -2.77 16.82 -2.72
N CYS A 80 -3.00 15.56 -2.33
CA CYS A 80 -3.28 15.18 -0.95
C CYS A 80 -2.04 15.19 -0.04
N LYS A 81 -0.82 15.17 -0.59
CA LYS A 81 0.47 15.11 0.13
C LYS A 81 0.49 14.09 1.27
N SER A 82 -0.24 12.99 1.13
CA SER A 82 -0.46 12.04 2.21
C SER A 82 0.79 11.21 2.50
N HIS A 83 1.04 10.94 3.78
CA HIS A 83 2.09 10.03 4.23
C HIS A 83 1.50 8.97 5.17
N TYR A 84 1.78 7.70 4.91
CA TYR A 84 1.29 6.61 5.75
C TYR A 84 2.20 5.39 5.72
N VAL A 85 2.08 4.55 6.73
CA VAL A 85 2.71 3.22 6.83
C VAL A 85 1.62 2.16 6.91
N ILE A 86 1.82 1.02 6.26
CA ILE A 86 0.83 -0.08 6.25
C ILE A 86 1.35 -1.20 7.14
N ASN A 87 0.63 -1.48 8.22
CA ASN A 87 0.96 -2.55 9.15
C ASN A 87 -0.29 -3.37 9.49
N ASN A 88 -0.21 -4.69 9.36
CA ASN A 88 -1.30 -5.63 9.64
C ASN A 88 -2.63 -5.23 8.97
N ASN A 89 -2.61 -4.97 7.65
CA ASN A 89 -3.76 -4.50 6.88
C ASN A 89 -4.32 -3.13 7.32
N VAL A 90 -3.55 -2.32 8.04
CA VAL A 90 -3.97 -0.98 8.45
C VAL A 90 -2.97 0.06 7.99
N ALA A 91 -3.44 1.01 7.19
CA ALA A 91 -2.70 2.22 6.86
C ALA A 91 -2.83 3.24 7.99
N ASN A 92 -1.70 3.57 8.61
CA ASN A 92 -1.58 4.54 9.67
C ASN A 92 -0.98 5.82 9.08
N PHE A 93 -1.79 6.87 9.02
CA PHE A 93 -1.37 8.17 8.50
C PHE A 93 -0.50 8.89 9.52
N ILE A 94 0.57 9.48 9.02
CA ILE A 94 1.62 10.16 9.77
C ILE A 94 1.54 11.66 9.46
#